data_AF-A0A0Q7YZG8-F1
#
_entry.id   AF-A0A0Q7YZG8-F1
#
_cell.length_a   1.000
_cell.length_b   1.000
_cell.length_c   1.000
_cell.angle_alpha   90.00
_cell.angle_beta   90.00
_cell.angle_gamma   90.00
#
_symmetry.space_group_name_H-M   'P 1'
#
loop_
_entity.id
_entity.type
_entity.pdbx_description
1 polymer ?
#
loop_
_entity_poly.entity_id
_entity_poly.type
_entity_poly.pdbx_seq_one_letter_code
_entity_poly.pdbx_strand_id
1 'polypeptide(L)' 'MPNRRTATLAPVAAALMLMTGCGGTDNEPGPGGVTVGEAKALDDAADMLESRDGTAPPDATAADRDQAKK' A
#
# COMPACT_ATOMS: atom_id res chain seq x y z
N MET A 1 -43.38 -15.73 20.52
CA MET A 1 -42.76 -16.94 19.94
C MET A 1 -41.72 -16.50 18.93
N PRO A 2 -40.41 -16.46 19.28
CA PRO A 2 -39.38 -15.98 18.37
C PRO A 2 -39.23 -16.94 17.18
N ASN A 3 -39.28 -16.39 15.97
CA ASN A 3 -39.31 -17.13 14.71
C ASN A 3 -38.05 -17.98 14.53
N ARG A 4 -38.20 -19.29 14.35
CA ARG A 4 -37.08 -20.23 14.11
C ARG A 4 -36.16 -19.83 12.96
N ARG A 5 -36.65 -19.01 12.01
CA ARG A 5 -35.88 -18.46 10.88
C ARG A 5 -34.84 -17.41 11.30
N THR A 6 -35.09 -16.64 12.37
CA THR A 6 -34.11 -15.65 12.87
C THR A 6 -33.03 -16.31 13.72
N ALA A 7 -33.32 -17.48 14.32
CA ALA A 7 -32.36 -18.23 15.13
C ALA A 7 -31.22 -18.86 14.29
N THR A 8 -31.45 -19.19 13.02
CA THR A 8 -30.44 -19.78 12.12
C THR A 8 -29.61 -18.74 11.36
N LEU A 9 -30.09 -17.50 11.23
CA LEU A 9 -29.37 -16.41 10.56
C LEU A 9 -28.34 -15.71 11.47
N ALA A 10 -28.52 -15.77 12.78
CA ALA A 10 -27.63 -15.18 13.77
C ALA A 10 -26.15 -15.65 13.66
N PRO A 11 -25.83 -16.96 13.54
CA PRO A 11 -24.44 -17.39 13.45
C PRO A 11 -23.77 -17.02 12.11
N VAL A 12 -24.53 -16.97 11.01
CA VAL A 12 -23.99 -16.62 9.68
C VAL A 12 -23.61 -15.14 9.63
N ALA A 13 -24.44 -14.26 10.18
CA ALA A 13 -24.13 -12.85 10.28
C ALA A 13 -22.91 -12.59 11.19
N ALA A 14 -22.78 -13.33 12.29
CA ALA A 14 -21.61 -13.24 13.17
C ALA A 14 -20.31 -13.70 12.48
N ALA A 15 -20.37 -14.76 11.66
CA ALA A 15 -19.22 -15.27 10.91
C ALA A 15 -18.69 -14.28 9.86
N LEU A 16 -19.58 -13.52 9.19
CA LEU A 16 -19.19 -12.51 8.20
C LEU A 16 -18.49 -11.29 8.84
N MET A 17 -18.87 -10.91 10.05
CA MET A 17 -18.22 -9.80 10.78
C MET A 17 -16.79 -10.13 11.23
N LEU A 18 -16.46 -11.42 11.42
CA LEU A 18 -15.09 -11.85 11.78
C LEU A 18 -14.11 -11.77 10.60
N MET A 19 -14.60 -11.67 9.36
CA MET A 19 -13.76 -11.61 8.15
C MET A 19 -13.35 -10.19 7.75
N THR A 20 -13.88 -9.14 8.39
CA THR A 20 -13.56 -7.74 8.04
C THR A 20 -12.19 -7.27 8.56
N GLY A 21 -11.43 -8.14 9.24
CA GLY A 21 -10.08 -7.85 9.75
C GLY A 21 -8.93 -8.35 8.87
N CYS A 22 -9.22 -8.99 7.74
CA CYS A 22 -8.18 -9.54 6.84
C CYS A 22 -7.74 -8.53 5.74
N GLY A 23 -8.05 -7.25 5.92
CA GLY A 23 -7.49 -6.15 5.14
C GLY A 23 -6.62 -5.31 6.06
N GLY A 24 -5.33 -5.17 5.72
CA GLY A 24 -4.37 -4.42 6.52
C GLY A 24 -4.91 -3.04 6.86
N THR A 25 -4.78 -2.65 8.13
CA THR A 25 -4.97 -1.25 8.52
C THR A 25 -3.94 -0.39 7.79
N ASP A 26 -4.18 0.91 7.59
CA ASP A 26 -3.24 1.81 6.88
C ASP A 26 -1.81 1.84 7.48
N ASN A 27 -1.64 1.36 8.72
CA ASN A 27 -0.35 1.24 9.43
C ASN A 27 0.23 -0.17 9.47
N GLU A 28 -0.48 -1.20 8.98
CA GLU A 28 0.09 -2.54 8.86
C GLU A 28 0.99 -2.59 7.61
N PRO A 29 2.26 -3.02 7.75
CA PRO A 29 3.16 -3.15 6.62
C PRO A 29 2.58 -4.11 5.56
N GLY A 30 2.36 -3.61 4.36
CA GLY A 30 1.92 -4.37 3.20
C GLY A 30 3.04 -5.24 2.61
N PRO A 31 2.76 -5.94 1.49
CA PRO A 31 3.78 -6.69 0.76
C PRO A 31 4.94 -5.77 0.37
N GLY A 32 6.16 -6.09 0.82
CA GLY A 32 7.32 -5.21 0.69
C GLY A 32 7.71 -4.46 1.98
N GLY A 33 6.97 -4.65 3.08
CA GLY A 33 7.29 -4.08 4.39
C GLY A 33 6.99 -2.58 4.51
N VAL A 34 6.27 -2.01 3.54
CA VAL A 34 5.85 -0.61 3.52
C VAL A 34 4.36 -0.49 3.81
N THR A 35 3.98 0.50 4.60
CA THR A 35 2.59 0.88 4.85
C THR A 35 1.97 1.53 3.61
N VAL A 36 0.64 1.65 3.60
CA VAL A 36 -0.08 2.32 2.51
C VAL A 36 0.35 3.79 2.39
N GLY A 37 0.58 4.46 3.53
CA GLY A 37 1.06 5.84 3.58
C GLY A 37 2.48 6.00 3.03
N GLU A 38 3.37 5.06 3.33
CA GLU A 38 4.74 5.05 2.78
C GLU A 38 4.73 4.80 1.27
N ALA A 39 3.93 3.85 0.78
CA ALA A 39 3.79 3.59 -0.64
C ALA A 39 3.30 4.83 -1.41
N LYS A 40 2.27 5.53 -0.89
CA LYS A 40 1.77 6.79 -1.45
C LYS A 40 2.87 7.85 -1.56
N ALA A 41 3.68 8.01 -0.50
CA ALA A 41 4.76 8.99 -0.49
C ALA A 41 5.86 8.67 -1.50
N LEU A 42 6.15 7.38 -1.72
CA LEU A 42 7.09 6.91 -2.74
C LEU A 42 6.55 7.18 -4.16
N ASP A 43 5.27 6.90 -4.41
CA ASP A 43 4.61 7.18 -5.70
C ASP A 43 4.62 8.68 -6.01
N ASP A 44 4.27 9.53 -5.04
CA ASP A 44 4.30 10.99 -5.21
C ASP A 44 5.73 11.49 -5.53
N ALA A 45 6.76 10.89 -4.94
CA ALA A 45 8.15 11.21 -5.25
C ALA A 45 8.54 10.78 -6.67
N ALA A 46 8.06 9.62 -7.13
CA ALA A 46 8.28 9.16 -8.50
C ALA A 46 7.60 10.09 -9.52
N ASP A 47 6.36 10.52 -9.27
CA ASP A 47 5.64 11.48 -10.11
C ASP A 47 6.39 12.82 -10.24
N MET A 48 7.03 13.29 -9.17
CA MET A 48 7.87 14.49 -9.20
C MET A 48 9.12 14.32 -10.07
N LEU A 49 9.68 13.11 -10.17
CA LEU A 49 10.83 12.81 -11.03
C LEU A 49 10.39 12.74 -12.50
N GLU A 50 9.31 12.02 -12.79
CA GLU A 50 8.75 11.92 -14.15
C GLU A 50 8.35 13.31 -14.68
N SER A 51 7.78 14.16 -13.82
CA SER A 51 7.45 15.54 -14.17
C SER A 51 8.68 16.41 -14.49
N ARG A 52 9.88 16.03 -14.01
CA ARG A 52 11.17 16.70 -14.30
C ARG A 52 11.86 16.10 -15.53
N ASP A 53 11.56 14.85 -15.88
CA ASP A 53 12.24 14.07 -16.92
C ASP A 53 11.93 14.49 -18.37
N GLY A 54 11.37 15.69 -18.56
CA GLY A 54 11.48 16.41 -19.84
C GLY A 54 12.94 16.76 -20.23
N THR A 55 13.91 16.62 -19.32
CA THR A 55 15.35 16.73 -19.58
C THR A 55 16.13 16.00 -18.48
N ALA A 56 16.20 14.68 -18.55
CA ALA A 56 17.29 13.96 -17.89
C ALA A 56 18.54 14.12 -18.78
N PRO A 57 19.60 14.84 -18.36
CA PRO A 57 20.84 14.86 -19.12
C PRO A 57 21.39 13.42 -19.17
N PRO A 58 21.83 12.95 -20.35
CA PRO A 58 22.24 11.54 -20.57
C PRO A 58 23.37 11.08 -19.64
N ASP A 59 24.06 12.00 -18.96
CA ASP A 59 25.21 11.75 -18.09
C ASP A 59 24.86 11.58 -16.60
N ALA A 60 23.60 11.72 -16.18
CA ALA A 60 23.20 11.60 -14.77
C ALA A 60 23.50 10.20 -14.16
N THR A 61 23.54 9.16 -14.99
CA THR A 61 23.87 7.78 -14.56
C THR A 61 25.38 7.49 -14.45
N ALA A 62 26.23 8.36 -15.03
CA ALA A 62 27.68 8.23 -15.00
C ALA A 62 28.32 9.06 -13.87
N ALA A 63 27.80 10.27 -13.62
CA ALA A 63 28.33 11.16 -12.59
C ALA A 63 28.12 10.68 -11.14
N ASP A 64 27.07 9.89 -10.89
CA ASP A 64 26.76 9.34 -9.56
C ASP A 64 27.70 8.19 -9.15
N ARG A 65 28.05 7.31 -10.11
CA ARG A 65 28.98 6.19 -9.87
C ARG A 65 30.42 6.61 -9.58
N ASP A 66 30.85 7.77 -10.08
CA ASP A 66 32.21 8.28 -9.85
C ASP A 66 32.35 8.97 -8.48
N GLN A 67 31.27 9.54 -7.94
CA GLN A 67 31.27 10.14 -6.60
C GLN A 67 31.24 9.11 -5.47
N ALA A 68 30.66 7.93 -5.69
CA ALA A 68 30.69 6.82 -4.74
C ALA A 68 32.08 6.17 -4.59
N LYS A 69 33.04 6.52 -5.44
CA LYS A 69 34.39 5.93 -5.46
C LYS A 69 35.48 6.86 -4.90
N LYS A 70 35.12 8.06 -4.45
CA LYS A 70 36.03 9.01 -3.79
C LYS A 70 35.92 8.92 -2.28
#